data_AF-A0A950VHP1-F1
#
_entry.id   AF-A0A950VHP1-F1
#
_cell.length_a   1.000
_cell.length_b   1.000
_cell.length_c   1.000
_cell.angle_alpha   90.00
_cell.angle_beta   90.00
_cell.angle_gamma   90.00
#
_symmetry.space_group_name_H-M   'P 1'
#
loop_
_entity.id
_entity.type
_entity.pdbx_description
1 polymer ?
#
loop_
_entity_poly.entity_id
_entity_poly.type
_entity_poly.pdbx_seq_one_letter_code
_entity_poly.pdbx_strand_id
1 'polypeptide(L)'
;MSVTLEQFAAECRRLLKEHPDTDGRERVCALVQDVLRDKAFVDQHIRADGPERKVLYEDPDLGFAILAHAYHGAKNSKPHDHGPTW
;
A
#
# COMPACT_ATOMS: atom_id res chain seq x y z
N MET A 1 -12.84 15.28 2.14
CA MET A 1 -13.38 13.93 1.85
C MET A 1 -12.20 12.98 1.93
N SER A 2 -12.32 11.88 2.66
CA SER A 2 -11.26 10.87 2.72
C SER A 2 -11.10 10.21 1.35
N VAL A 3 -9.86 9.92 0.98
CA VAL A 3 -9.54 9.14 -0.24
C VAL A 3 -10.09 7.72 -0.05
N THR A 4 -10.66 7.10 -1.08
CA THR A 4 -11.03 5.68 -1.00
C THR A 4 -9.86 4.78 -1.43
N LEU A 5 -9.89 3.50 -1.05
CA LEU A 5 -8.89 2.52 -1.49
C LEU A 5 -8.82 2.42 -3.02
N GLU A 6 -9.96 2.49 -3.69
CA GLU A 6 -10.05 2.43 -5.15
C GLU A 6 -9.41 3.65 -5.81
N GLN A 7 -9.61 4.84 -5.24
CA GLN A 7 -8.97 6.07 -5.70
C GLN A 7 -7.46 6.02 -5.49
N PHE A 8 -7.01 5.55 -4.32
CA PHE A 8 -5.60 5.36 -4.03
C PHE A 8 -4.95 4.36 -5.01
N ALA A 9 -5.57 3.19 -5.21
CA ALA A 9 -5.09 2.17 -6.14
C ALA A 9 -5.05 2.67 -7.59
N ALA A 10 -6.09 3.39 -8.03
CA ALA A 10 -6.15 3.96 -9.37
C ALA A 10 -5.02 4.99 -9.60
N GLU A 11 -4.72 5.80 -8.59
CA GLU A 11 -3.66 6.79 -8.67
C GLU A 11 -2.27 6.14 -8.68
N CYS A 12 -2.04 5.10 -7.86
CA CYS A 12 -0.83 4.29 -7.94
C CYS A 12 -0.64 3.71 -9.34
N ARG A 13 -1.69 3.09 -9.91
CA ARG A 13 -1.66 2.54 -11.27
C ARG A 13 -1.35 3.61 -12.30
N ARG A 14 -1.95 4.80 -12.18
CA ARG A 14 -1.69 5.94 -13.09
C ARG A 14 -0.21 6.35 -13.06
N LEU A 15 0.33 6.59 -11.86
CA LEU A 15 1.72 7.02 -11.65
C LEU A 15 2.72 5.99 -12.19
N LEU A 16 2.48 4.70 -11.92
CA LEU A 16 3.35 3.61 -12.38
C LEU A 16 3.27 3.40 -13.90
N LYS A 17 2.13 3.71 -14.55
CA LYS A 17 2.00 3.67 -16.01
C LYS A 17 2.65 4.88 -16.69
N GLU A 18 2.52 6.08 -16.11
CA GLU A 18 3.12 7.30 -16.63
C GLU A 18 4.64 7.31 -16.48
N HIS A 19 5.14 6.77 -15.38
CA HIS A 19 6.56 6.71 -15.04
C HIS A 19 6.96 5.27 -14.66
N PRO A 20 7.24 4.38 -15.64
CA PRO A 20 7.52 2.97 -15.39
C PRO A 20 8.95 2.70 -14.87
N ASP A 21 9.47 3.58 -14.02
CA ASP A 21 10.82 3.57 -13.49
C ASP A 21 10.83 3.95 -11.99
N THR A 22 11.96 4.45 -11.48
CA THR A 22 12.11 4.87 -10.09
C THR A 22 11.24 6.08 -9.76
N ASP A 23 11.05 7.03 -10.69
CA ASP A 23 10.29 8.26 -10.43
C ASP A 23 8.82 7.94 -10.12
N GLY A 24 8.22 6.99 -10.86
CA GLY A 24 6.86 6.53 -10.57
C GLY A 24 6.72 5.91 -9.17
N ARG A 25 7.72 5.15 -8.72
CA ARG A 25 7.73 4.52 -7.39
C ARG A 25 7.91 5.55 -6.28
N GLU A 26 8.73 6.57 -6.49
CA GLU A 26 8.89 7.68 -5.55
C GLU A 26 7.59 8.48 -5.41
N ARG A 27 6.85 8.69 -6.50
CA ARG A 27 5.52 9.32 -6.46
C ARG A 27 4.50 8.46 -5.72
N VAL A 28 4.50 7.14 -5.93
CA VAL A 28 3.67 6.21 -5.14
C VAL A 28 4.03 6.30 -3.65
N CYS A 29 5.31 6.39 -3.31
CA CYS A 29 5.75 6.57 -1.92
C CYS A 29 5.19 7.87 -1.31
N ALA A 30 5.21 8.99 -2.04
CA ALA A 30 4.61 10.24 -1.58
C ALA A 30 3.10 10.10 -1.34
N LEU A 31 2.39 9.44 -2.27
CA LEU A 31 0.95 9.18 -2.13
C LEU A 31 0.63 8.30 -0.91
N VAL A 32 1.41 7.26 -0.66
CA VAL A 32 1.29 6.41 0.54
C VAL A 32 1.47 7.26 1.80
N GLN A 33 2.47 8.14 1.85
CA GLN A 33 2.71 9.01 2.99
C GLN A 33 1.51 9.92 3.29
N ASP A 34 0.86 10.45 2.24
CA ASP A 34 -0.31 11.31 2.40
C ASP A 34 -1.54 10.54 2.88
N VAL A 35 -1.81 9.38 2.28
CA VAL A 35 -2.94 8.52 2.66
C VAL A 35 -2.81 8.01 4.10
N LEU A 36 -1.60 7.70 4.56
CA LEU A 36 -1.34 7.26 5.94
C LEU A 36 -1.53 8.37 6.98
N ARG A 37 -1.65 9.64 6.58
CA ARG A 37 -2.01 10.75 7.48
C ARG A 37 -3.52 10.88 7.67
N ASP A 38 -4.33 10.28 6.81
CA ASP A 38 -5.78 10.25 6.96
C ASP A 38 -6.18 9.15 7.97
N LYS A 39 -6.52 9.58 9.19
CA LYS A 39 -6.95 8.67 10.25
C LYS A 39 -8.16 7.82 9.83
N ALA A 40 -9.10 8.39 9.08
CA ALA A 40 -10.30 7.65 8.67
C ALA A 40 -9.93 6.53 7.69
N PHE A 41 -9.00 6.78 6.77
CA PHE A 41 -8.47 5.75 5.87
C PHE A 41 -7.76 4.64 6.65
N VAL A 42 -6.87 5.02 7.58
CA VAL A 42 -6.11 4.06 8.40
C VAL A 42 -7.04 3.19 9.24
N ASP A 43 -8.00 3.79 9.96
CA ASP A 43 -8.96 3.06 10.79
C ASP A 43 -9.82 2.09 9.96
N GLN A 44 -10.19 2.49 8.74
CA GLN A 44 -11.01 1.67 7.84
C GLN A 44 -10.24 0.45 7.32
N HIS A 45 -8.96 0.61 6.98
CA HIS A 45 -8.21 -0.38 6.21
C HIS A 45 -7.18 -1.18 7.02
N ILE A 46 -6.66 -0.64 8.12
CA ILE A 46 -5.67 -1.29 9.01
C ILE A 46 -6.35 -1.65 10.33
N ARG A 47 -7.23 -2.64 10.26
CA ARG A 47 -8.07 -3.03 11.39
C ARG A 47 -7.37 -3.99 12.34
N ALA A 48 -7.39 -3.68 13.64
CA ALA A 48 -6.84 -4.54 14.69
C ALA A 48 -7.63 -5.84 14.91
N ASP A 49 -8.92 -5.87 14.58
CA ASP A 49 -9.75 -7.08 14.72
C ASP A 49 -9.64 -8.06 13.54
N GLY A 50 -8.76 -7.77 12.57
CA GLY A 50 -8.52 -8.58 11.38
C GLY A 50 -7.23 -9.40 11.41
N PRO A 51 -6.89 -10.10 10.32
CA PRO A 51 -5.59 -10.77 10.19
C PRO A 51 -4.45 -9.74 10.20
N GLU A 52 -3.29 -10.12 10.76
CA GLU A 52 -2.13 -9.23 10.85
C GLU A 52 -1.62 -8.74 9.48
N ARG A 53 -1.86 -9.52 8.43
CA ARG A 53 -1.54 -9.16 7.04
C ARG A 53 -2.78 -9.39 6.20
N LYS A 54 -3.25 -8.35 5.53
CA LYS A 54 -4.43 -8.39 4.67
C LYS A 54 -4.13 -7.76 3.32
N VAL A 55 -4.32 -8.51 2.25
CA VAL A 55 -4.35 -7.95 0.90
C VAL A 55 -5.63 -7.12 0.78
N LEU A 56 -5.47 -5.82 0.51
CA LEU A 56 -6.57 -4.89 0.31
C LEU A 56 -6.95 -4.79 -1.16
N TYR A 57 -5.95 -4.84 -2.04
CA TYR A 57 -6.11 -4.67 -3.48
C TYR A 57 -4.94 -5.33 -4.22
N GLU A 58 -5.21 -5.86 -5.41
CA GLU A 58 -4.22 -6.35 -6.37
C GLU A 58 -4.54 -5.73 -7.73
N ASP A 59 -3.55 -5.14 -8.38
CA ASP A 59 -3.68 -4.60 -9.73
C ASP A 59 -3.56 -5.73 -10.77
N PRO A 60 -4.58 -5.97 -11.60
CA PRO A 60 -4.55 -7.08 -12.56
C PRO A 60 -3.62 -6.82 -13.75
N ASP A 61 -3.21 -5.58 -14.01
CA ASP A 61 -2.37 -5.25 -15.17
C ASP A 61 -0.89 -5.18 -14.82
N LEU A 62 -0.58 -4.50 -13.71
CA LEU A 62 0.77 -4.20 -13.26
C LEU A 62 1.26 -5.19 -12.19
N GLY A 63 0.35 -5.96 -11.58
CA GLY A 63 0.68 -6.99 -10.60
C GLY A 63 1.14 -6.47 -9.24
N PHE A 64 0.96 -5.17 -8.93
CA PHE A 64 1.26 -4.65 -7.60
C PHE A 64 0.11 -4.97 -6.62
N ALA A 65 0.43 -5.09 -5.34
CA ALA A 65 -0.55 -5.31 -4.29
C ALA A 65 -0.46 -4.23 -3.20
N ILE A 66 -1.60 -3.89 -2.62
CA ILE A 66 -1.68 -3.04 -1.42
C ILE A 66 -1.99 -3.95 -0.24
N LEU A 67 -1.06 -4.02 0.72
CA LEU A 67 -1.19 -4.85 1.91
C LEU A 67 -1.30 -3.99 3.17
N ALA A 68 -2.31 -4.27 4.00
CA ALA A 68 -2.38 -3.74 5.36
C ALA A 68 -1.64 -4.67 6.33
N HIS A 69 -0.77 -4.09 7.15
CA HIS A 69 -0.09 -4.78 8.24
C HIS A 69 -0.60 -4.26 9.59
N ALA A 70 -1.39 -5.08 10.30
CA ALA A 70 -1.99 -4.76 11.60
C ALA A 70 -1.35 -5.63 12.70
N TYR A 71 -0.13 -5.27 13.12
CA TYR A 71 0.60 -6.03 14.14
C TYR A 71 0.15 -5.69 15.57
N HIS A 72 0.00 -6.72 16.39
CA HIS A 72 -0.24 -6.59 17.83
C HIS A 72 1.06 -6.80 18.61
N GLY A 73 1.52 -5.75 19.30
CA GLY A 73 2.76 -5.78 20.07
C GLY A 73 4.03 -5.82 19.21
N ALA A 74 5.16 -6.11 19.85
CA ALA A 74 6.45 -6.17 19.17
C ALA A 74 6.52 -7.37 18.20
N LYS A 75 7.05 -7.13 17.00
CA LYS A 75 7.24 -8.15 15.96
C LYS A 75 8.60 -8.00 15.31
N ASN A 76 9.21 -9.14 14.98
CA ASN A 76 10.44 -9.22 14.20
C ASN A 76 10.24 -10.23 13.07
N SER A 77 10.72 -9.89 11.88
CA SER A 77 10.87 -10.81 10.75
C SER A 77 12.30 -11.36 10.73
N LYS A 78 12.48 -12.61 10.27
CA LYS A 78 13.82 -13.09 9.90
C LYS A 78 14.33 -12.28 8.71
N PRO A 79 15.66 -12.18 8.50
CA PRO A 79 16.19 -11.62 7.26
C PRO A 79 15.54 -12.25 6.03
N HIS A 80 15.02 -11.40 5.13
CA HIS A 80 14.36 -11.79 3.88
C HIS A 80 14.59 -10.68 2.84
N ASP A 81 14.51 -11.04 1.56
CA ASP A 81 14.44 -10.09 0.46
C ASP A 81 12.99 -9.89 0.01
N HIS A 82 12.80 -9.01 -0.98
CA HIS A 82 11.53 -8.81 -1.68
C HIS A 82 11.58 -9.49 -3.08
N GLY A 83 12.48 -10.45 -3.28
CA GLY A 83 12.72 -11.08 -4.57
C GLY A 83 13.08 -10.07 -5.67
N PRO A 84 12.57 -10.26 -6.91
CA PRO A 84 12.80 -9.34 -8.03
C PRO A 84 11.85 -8.13 -8.03
N THR A 85 10.97 -8.01 -7.03
CA THR A 85 10.00 -6.90 -6.96
C THR A 85 10.60 -5.69 -6.24
N TRP A 86 9.99 -4.54 -6.49
CA TRP A 86 10.29 -3.30 -5.78
C TRP A 86 9.55 -3.22 -4.45
#